data_AF-A0A183IDI3-F1
#
_entry.id   AF-A0A183IDI3-F1
#
_cell.length_a   1.000
_cell.length_b   1.000
_cell.length_c   1.000
_cell.angle_alpha   90.00
_cell.angle_beta   90.00
_cell.angle_gamma   90.00
#
_symmetry.space_group_name_H-M   'P 1'
#
loop_
_entity.id
_entity.type
_entity.pdbx_description
1 polymer ?
#
loop_
_entity_poly.entity_id
_entity_poly.type
_entity_poly.pdbx_seq_one_letter_code
_entity_poly.pdbx_strand_id
1 'polypeptide(L)'
;MASDTDLKLSDTLRYYSSDVQLAKELLYRRLRCLANYELANKNLERARAKNRDIIKAESDQQNACQLYEKMTKQAREELANLKVRRVAAFKKSLIEHAELQMKHAKEHVNVPR
;
A
#
# COMPACT_ATOMS: atom_id res chain seq x y z
N MET A 1 -2.11 -11.56 -32.25
CA MET A 1 -2.92 -10.49 -31.64
C MET A 1 -3.26 -10.93 -30.24
N ALA A 2 -2.93 -10.15 -29.21
CA ALA A 2 -3.32 -10.48 -27.83
C ALA A 2 -4.84 -10.38 -27.69
N SER A 3 -5.47 -11.29 -26.95
CA SER A 3 -6.91 -11.22 -26.71
C SER A 3 -7.24 -10.08 -25.75
N ASP A 4 -8.45 -9.53 -25.78
CA ASP A 4 -8.90 -8.49 -24.85
C ASP A 4 -8.71 -8.90 -23.37
N THR A 5 -8.78 -10.20 -23.05
CA THR A 5 -8.55 -10.69 -21.69
C THR A 5 -7.06 -10.73 -21.32
N ASP A 6 -6.15 -10.96 -22.28
CA ASP A 6 -4.70 -10.83 -22.05
C ASP A 6 -4.34 -9.39 -21.72
N LEU A 7 -4.89 -8.44 -22.47
CA LEU A 7 -4.66 -7.02 -22.24
C LEU A 7 -5.20 -6.59 -20.86
N LYS A 8 -6.43 -6.97 -20.53
CA LYS A 8 -7.05 -6.70 -19.21
C LYS A 8 -6.26 -7.31 -18.06
N LEU A 9 -5.79 -8.55 -18.18
CA LEU A 9 -4.97 -9.19 -17.15
C LEU A 9 -3.64 -8.45 -16.98
N SER A 10 -2.97 -8.12 -18.09
CA SER A 10 -1.71 -7.38 -18.06
C SER A 10 -1.86 -5.98 -17.45
N ASP A 11 -2.94 -5.27 -17.76
CA ASP A 11 -3.22 -3.95 -17.18
C ASP A 11 -3.51 -4.03 -15.69
N THR A 12 -4.28 -5.05 -15.28
CA THR A 12 -4.57 -5.29 -13.85
C THR A 12 -3.28 -5.56 -13.07
N LEU A 13 -2.37 -6.38 -13.63
CA LEU A 13 -1.06 -6.65 -13.02
C LEU A 13 -0.20 -5.39 -12.90
N ARG A 14 -0.09 -4.59 -13.98
CA ARG A 14 0.66 -3.34 -13.98
C ARG A 14 0.11 -2.34 -12.96
N TYR A 15 -1.21 -2.16 -12.92
CA TYR A 15 -1.86 -1.25 -11.98
C TYR A 15 -1.51 -1.58 -10.53
N TYR A 16 -1.69 -2.84 -10.11
CA TYR A 16 -1.41 -3.23 -8.73
C TYR A 16 0.08 -3.33 -8.41
N SER A 17 0.96 -3.51 -9.40
CA SER A 17 2.40 -3.36 -9.19
C SER A 17 2.76 -1.93 -8.78
N SER A 18 2.21 -0.94 -9.48
CA SER A 18 2.38 0.48 -9.13
C SER A 18 1.75 0.82 -7.79
N ASP A 19 0.55 0.29 -7.50
CA ASP A 19 -0.14 0.54 -6.23
C ASP A 19 0.61 -0.04 -5.02
N VAL A 20 1.23 -1.22 -5.18
CA VAL A 20 2.14 -1.79 -4.16
C VAL A 20 3.37 -0.90 -3.94
N GLN A 21 3.90 -0.29 -4.99
CA GLN A 21 5.03 0.64 -4.86
C GLN A 21 4.62 1.91 -4.08
N LEU A 22 3.43 2.45 -4.32
CA LEU A 22 2.90 3.58 -3.55
C LEU A 22 2.69 3.21 -2.08
N ALA A 23 2.18 2.02 -1.79
CA ALA A 23 2.06 1.52 -0.42
C ALA A 23 3.42 1.38 0.28
N LYS A 24 4.46 0.98 -0.45
CA LYS A 24 5.84 0.96 0.06
C LYS A 24 6.32 2.36 0.42
N GLU A 25 6.08 3.36 -0.44
CA GLU A 25 6.42 4.76 -0.17
C GLU A 25 5.69 5.32 1.05
N LEU A 26 4.41 4.96 1.22
CA LEU A 26 3.62 5.30 2.41
C LEU A 26 4.27 4.77 3.70
N LEU A 27 4.73 3.51 3.68
CA LEU A 27 5.44 2.91 4.80
C LEU A 27 6.78 3.61 5.10
N TYR A 28 7.53 4.03 4.08
CA TYR A 28 8.74 4.82 4.29
C TYR A 28 8.45 6.20 4.90
N ARG A 29 7.37 6.86 4.48
CA ARG A 29 6.91 8.12 5.11
C ARG A 29 6.58 7.90 6.59
N ARG A 30 5.83 6.84 6.90
CA ARG A 30 5.52 6.46 8.29
C ARG A 30 6.78 6.19 9.11
N LEU A 31 7.77 5.48 8.55
CA LEU A 31 9.03 5.20 9.24
C LEU A 31 9.80 6.49 9.58
N ARG A 32 9.79 7.48 8.69
CA ARG A 32 10.37 8.80 8.98
C ARG A 32 9.64 9.53 10.11
N CYS A 33 8.31 9.48 10.13
CA CYS A 33 7.53 10.05 11.24
C CYS A 33 7.86 9.36 12.58
N LEU A 34 8.04 8.03 12.59
CA LEU A 34 8.47 7.30 13.79
C LEU A 34 9.85 7.77 14.27
N ALA A 35 10.83 7.86 13.37
CA ALA A 35 12.17 8.32 13.72
C ALA A 35 12.16 9.76 14.30
N ASN A 36 11.34 10.64 13.71
CA ASN A 36 11.15 12.00 14.23
C ASN A 36 10.51 11.99 15.63
N TYR A 37 9.52 11.14 15.85
CA TYR A 37 8.87 10.97 17.14
C TYR A 37 9.83 10.45 18.21
N GLU A 38 10.62 9.43 17.90
CA GLU A 38 11.67 8.90 18.79
C GLU A 38 12.73 9.95 19.12
N LEU A 39 13.12 10.77 18.14
CA LEU A 39 14.05 11.87 18.36
C LEU A 39 13.44 12.94 19.29
N ALA A 40 12.18 13.31 19.08
CA ALA A 40 11.48 14.27 19.92
C ALA A 40 11.34 13.77 21.36
N ASN A 41 11.05 12.48 21.55
CA ASN A 41 11.06 11.84 22.88
C ASN A 41 12.43 11.98 23.56
N LYS A 42 13.53 11.66 22.86
CA LYS A 42 14.89 11.80 23.42
C LYS A 42 15.22 13.26 23.78
N ASN A 43 14.75 14.22 22.99
CA ASN A 43 14.96 15.64 23.27
C ASN A 43 14.16 16.11 24.48
N LEU A 44 12.92 15.63 24.64
CA LEU A 44 12.11 15.89 25.83
C LEU A 44 12.77 15.37 27.11
N GLU A 45 13.28 14.13 27.08
CA GLU A 45 13.99 13.56 28.24
C GLU A 45 15.24 14.39 28.60
N ARG A 46 15.98 14.89 27.60
CA ARG A 46 17.12 15.81 27.84
C ARG A 46 16.68 17.15 28.42
N ALA A 47 15.57 17.72 27.95
CA ALA A 47 15.02 18.97 28.45
C ALA A 47 14.59 18.85 29.93
N ARG A 48 13.93 17.74 30.26
CA ARG A 48 13.56 17.36 31.64
C ARG A 48 14.79 17.21 32.53
N ALA A 49 15.79 16.44 32.09
CA ALA A 49 17.03 16.24 32.86
C ALA A 49 17.79 17.55 33.15
N LYS A 50 17.70 18.54 32.25
CA LYS A 50 18.34 19.86 32.41
C LYS A 50 17.44 20.90 33.08
N ASN A 51 16.19 20.56 33.40
CA ASN A 51 15.15 21.51 33.85
C ASN A 51 15.05 22.78 32.99
N ARG A 52 15.16 22.62 31.66
CA ARG A 52 15.20 23.75 30.71
C ARG A 52 14.43 23.41 29.44
N ASP A 53 13.69 24.39 28.90
CA ASP A 53 12.97 24.30 27.63
C ASP A 53 11.91 23.17 27.55
N ILE A 54 11.42 22.70 28.71
CA ILE A 54 10.51 21.53 28.81
C ILE A 54 9.23 21.75 28.00
N ILE A 55 8.55 22.89 28.18
CA ILE A 55 7.26 23.19 27.53
C ILE A 55 7.39 23.11 26.01
N LYS A 56 8.48 23.63 25.45
CA LYS A 56 8.74 23.58 24.01
C LYS A 56 8.96 22.13 23.56
N ALA A 57 9.79 21.38 24.27
CA ALA A 57 10.08 19.99 23.93
C ALA A 57 8.84 19.08 24.05
N GLU A 58 7.93 19.36 24.99
CA GLU A 58 6.65 18.66 25.11
C GLU A 58 5.73 18.95 23.92
N SER A 59 5.63 20.22 23.50
CA SER A 59 4.87 20.58 22.30
C SER A 59 5.43 19.92 21.04
N ASP A 60 6.75 19.95 20.85
CA ASP A 60 7.42 19.32 19.71
C ASP A 60 7.19 17.80 19.67
N GLN A 61 7.26 17.15 20.83
CA GLN A 61 6.99 15.72 20.99
C GLN A 61 5.53 15.37 20.69
N GLN A 62 4.58 16.16 21.19
CA GLN A 62 3.15 15.96 20.96
C GLN A 62 2.81 16.09 19.48
N ASN A 63 3.37 17.10 18.80
CA ASN A 63 3.20 17.29 17.37
C ASN A 63 3.76 16.10 16.56
N ALA A 64 4.97 15.62 16.91
CA ALA A 64 5.56 14.46 16.27
C ALA A 64 4.75 13.17 16.51
N CYS A 65 4.20 13.00 17.72
CA CYS A 65 3.32 11.88 18.06
C CYS A 65 2.06 11.86 17.18
N GLN A 66 1.34 12.99 17.12
CA GLN A 66 0.10 13.12 16.35
C GLN A 66 0.33 12.83 14.86
N LEU A 67 1.44 13.31 14.28
CA LEU A 67 1.79 13.02 12.90
C LEU A 67 2.07 11.52 12.68
N TYR A 68 2.82 10.88 13.60
CA TYR A 68 3.10 9.46 13.52
C TYR A 68 1.83 8.60 13.67
N GLU A 69 0.93 8.95 14.59
CA GLU A 69 -0.35 8.27 14.79
C GLU A 69 -1.25 8.40 13.57
N LYS A 70 -1.39 9.62 13.03
CA LYS A 70 -2.14 9.88 11.79
C LYS A 70 -1.61 9.03 10.64
N MET A 71 -0.28 9.02 10.44
CA MET A 71 0.34 8.22 9.38
C MET A 71 0.16 6.72 9.61
N THR A 72 0.20 6.26 10.86
CA THR A 72 0.00 4.85 11.22
C THR A 72 -1.44 4.41 10.93
N LYS A 73 -2.43 5.23 11.27
CA LYS A 73 -3.84 4.96 10.95
C LYS A 73 -4.04 4.87 9.44
N GLN A 74 -3.59 5.87 8.69
CA GLN A 74 -3.70 5.88 7.23
C GLN A 74 -3.02 4.66 6.59
N ALA A 75 -1.79 4.33 7.01
CA ALA A 75 -1.08 3.17 6.48
C ALA A 75 -1.81 1.84 6.73
N ARG A 76 -2.45 1.68 7.89
CA ARG A 76 -3.23 0.47 8.20
C ARG A 76 -4.45 0.34 7.29
N GLU A 77 -5.21 1.43 7.13
CA GLU A 77 -6.41 1.47 6.28
C GLU A 77 -6.06 1.21 4.81
N GLU A 78 -5.04 1.89 4.28
CA GLU A 78 -4.61 1.73 2.88
C GLU A 78 -4.11 0.31 2.59
N LEU A 79 -3.31 -0.29 3.49
CA LEU A 79 -2.82 -1.66 3.30
C LEU A 79 -3.93 -2.71 3.38
N ALA A 80 -4.91 -2.53 4.27
CA ALA A 80 -6.08 -3.40 4.35
C ALA A 80 -6.90 -3.32 3.06
N ASN A 81 -7.18 -2.10 2.58
CA ASN A 81 -7.92 -1.87 1.36
C ASN A 81 -7.18 -2.38 0.11
N LEU A 82 -5.86 -2.19 0.04
CA LEU A 82 -5.01 -2.71 -1.04
C LEU A 82 -5.11 -4.23 -1.12
N LYS A 83 -5.01 -4.93 0.02
CA LYS A 83 -5.12 -6.40 0.07
C LYS A 83 -6.45 -6.88 -0.51
N VAL A 84 -7.55 -6.28 -0.05
CA VAL A 84 -8.91 -6.68 -0.48
C VAL A 84 -9.10 -6.41 -1.97
N ARG A 85 -8.82 -5.18 -2.44
CA ARG A 85 -9.00 -4.78 -3.84
C ARG A 85 -8.15 -5.62 -4.80
N ARG A 86 -6.87 -5.81 -4.48
CA ARG A 86 -5.94 -6.57 -5.31
C ARG A 86 -6.36 -8.02 -5.49
N VAL A 87 -6.74 -8.70 -4.41
CA VAL A 87 -7.16 -10.12 -4.47
C VAL A 87 -8.43 -10.26 -5.30
N ALA A 88 -9.42 -9.38 -5.09
CA ALA A 88 -10.66 -9.41 -5.85
C ALA A 88 -10.42 -9.18 -7.36
N ALA A 89 -9.59 -8.20 -7.71
CA ALA A 89 -9.27 -7.88 -9.10
C ALA A 89 -8.53 -9.04 -9.79
N PHE A 90 -7.47 -9.58 -9.19
CA PHE A 90 -6.74 -10.71 -9.79
C PHE A 90 -7.61 -11.95 -9.94
N LYS A 91 -8.43 -12.27 -8.94
CA LYS A 91 -9.36 -13.40 -9.03
C LYS A 91 -10.31 -13.23 -10.22
N LYS A 92 -10.90 -12.05 -10.38
CA LYS A 92 -11.79 -11.74 -11.51
C LYS A 92 -11.07 -11.88 -12.85
N SER A 93 -9.91 -11.22 -13.02
CA SER A 93 -9.15 -11.24 -14.27
C SER A 93 -8.69 -12.65 -14.67
N LEU A 94 -8.28 -13.48 -13.70
CA LEU A 94 -7.85 -14.86 -13.96
C LEU A 94 -9.02 -15.77 -14.36
N ILE A 95 -10.19 -15.61 -13.72
CA ILE A 95 -11.39 -16.36 -14.09
C ILE A 95 -11.82 -16.00 -15.51
N GLU A 96 -11.96 -14.70 -15.82
CA GLU A 96 -12.36 -14.24 -17.16
C GLU A 96 -11.38 -14.70 -18.24
N HIS A 97 -10.08 -14.69 -17.93
CA HIS A 97 -9.06 -15.20 -18.84
C HIS A 97 -9.19 -16.71 -19.06
N ALA A 98 -9.33 -17.51 -18.00
CA ALA A 98 -9.47 -18.95 -18.09
C ALA A 98 -10.74 -19.36 -18.86
N GLU A 99 -11.87 -18.71 -18.59
CA GLU A 99 -13.14 -18.92 -19.30
C GLU A 99 -12.99 -18.69 -20.81
N LEU A 100 -12.28 -17.62 -21.20
CA LEU A 100 -12.03 -17.33 -22.61
C LEU A 100 -11.10 -18.37 -23.25
N GLN A 101 -10.02 -18.76 -22.58
CA GLN A 101 -9.12 -19.80 -23.08
C GLN A 101 -9.86 -21.13 -23.30
N MET A 102 -10.74 -21.51 -22.37
CA MET A 102 -11.58 -22.69 -22.51
C MET A 102 -12.55 -22.58 -23.70
N LYS A 103 -13.10 -21.40 -23.96
CA LYS A 103 -13.98 -21.16 -25.11
C LYS A 103 -13.20 -21.32 -26.43
N HIS A 104 -12.04 -20.66 -26.56
CA HIS A 104 -11.20 -20.78 -27.75
C HIS A 104 -10.76 -22.23 -28.00
N ALA A 105 -10.35 -22.95 -26.95
CA ALA A 105 -9.95 -24.36 -27.07
C ALA A 105 -11.08 -25.24 -27.62
N LYS A 106 -12.33 -25.03 -27.16
CA LYS A 106 -13.51 -25.74 -27.69
C LYS A 106 -13.80 -25.39 -29.15
N GLU A 107 -13.69 -24.11 -29.51
CA GLU A 107 -13.87 -23.65 -30.89
C GLU A 107 -12.83 -24.28 -31.83
N HIS A 108 -11.55 -24.31 -31.44
CA HIS A 108 -10.48 -24.92 -32.22
C HIS A 108 -10.66 -26.43 -32.45
N VAL A 109 -11.24 -27.16 -31.50
CA VAL A 109 -11.54 -28.59 -31.64
C VAL A 109 -12.74 -28.84 -32.57
N ASN A 110 -13.69 -27.90 -32.62
CA ASN A 110 -14.92 -28.03 -33.41
C ASN A 110 -14.82 -27.48 -34.85
N VAL A 111 -13.68 -26.92 -35.27
CA VAL A 111 -13.47 -26.52 -36.67
C VAL A 111 -13.17 -27.77 -37.51
N PRO A 112 -14.02 -28.14 -38.50
CA PRO A 112 -13.70 -29.24 -39.41
C PRO A 112 -12.48 -28.87 -40.26
N ARG A 113 -11.58 -29.84 -40.49
CA ARG A 113 -10.42 -29.70 -41.40
C ARG A 113 -10.86 -29.50 -42.84
#